data_AF-A0A8X6LLL3-F1
#
_entry.id   AF-A0A8X6LLL3-F1
#
_cell.length_a   1.000
_cell.length_b   1.000
_cell.length_c   1.000
_cell.angle_alpha   90.00
_cell.angle_beta   90.00
_cell.angle_gamma   90.00
#
_symmetry.space_group_name_H-M   'P 1'
#
loop_
_entity.id
_entity.type
_entity.pdbx_description
1 polymer ?
#
loop_
_entity_poly.entity_id
_entity_poly.type
_entity_poly.pdbx_seq_one_letter_code
_entity_poly.pdbx_strand_id
1 'polypeptide(L)'
;MEVKYVKVIPETWHRWPSLRMDIKGCHLPEVETTVPPVPPILRLCPELALEPELAEDCPTYCEPGLLCDGEKCVDPVDCSCVHDGRIFKVSDKIEDHSCRQCDCMLGGRSICKDKVCPECPE
;
A
#
# COMPACT_ATOMS: atom_id res chain seq x y z
N MET A 1 27.46 -2.16 4.84
CA MET A 1 26.63 -2.20 6.05
C MET A 1 27.53 -1.75 7.20
N GLU A 2 27.34 -0.54 7.72
CA GLU A 2 28.24 0.07 8.70
C GLU A 2 27.48 0.26 10.01
N VAL A 3 27.95 -0.35 11.10
CA VAL A 3 27.31 -0.29 12.41
C VAL A 3 28.19 0.50 13.37
N LYS A 4 27.59 1.46 14.09
CA LYS A 4 28.28 2.25 15.13
C LYS A 4 27.77 1.78 16.48
N TYR A 5 28.68 1.33 17.36
CA TYR A 5 28.35 0.88 18.71
C TYR A 5 29.19 1.61 19.76
N VAL A 6 28.61 1.78 20.94
CA VAL A 6 29.31 2.33 22.12
C VAL A 6 29.55 1.17 23.08
N LYS A 7 30.82 0.84 23.33
CA LYS A 7 31.22 -0.23 24.25
C LYS A 7 31.63 0.36 25.59
N VAL A 8 30.97 -0.07 26.66
CA VAL A 8 31.30 0.34 28.03
C VAL A 8 31.86 -0.84 28.79
N ILE A 9 33.11 -0.71 29.26
CA ILE A 9 33.81 -1.74 30.03
C ILE A 9 34.22 -1.08 31.36
N PRO A 10 33.51 -1.35 32.47
CA PRO A 10 33.92 -0.83 33.77
C PRO A 10 35.18 -1.55 34.24
N GLU A 11 36.21 -0.80 34.62
CA GLU A 11 37.46 -1.38 35.12
C GLU A 11 37.31 -1.94 36.53
N THR A 12 36.55 -1.26 37.40
CA THR A 12 36.27 -1.67 38.77
C THR A 12 34.87 -1.22 39.20
N TRP A 13 34.34 -1.86 40.25
CA TRP A 13 33.06 -1.48 40.86
C TRP A 13 33.28 -1.07 42.32
N HIS A 14 32.64 0.01 42.74
CA HIS A 14 32.57 0.33 44.16
C HIS A 14 31.36 -0.38 44.78
N ARG A 15 31.61 -1.42 45.58
CA ARG A 15 30.61 -2.33 46.16
C ARG A 15 29.93 -3.22 45.11
N TRP A 16 28.64 -3.04 44.86
CA TRP A 16 27.82 -3.91 44.00
C TRP A 16 27.70 -3.33 42.59
N PRO A 17 27.71 -4.18 41.53
CA PRO A 17 27.51 -3.71 40.16
C PRO A 17 26.14 -3.06 39.98
N SER A 18 26.11 -1.74 39.75
CA SER A 18 24.87 -0.99 39.51
C SER A 18 25.16 0.24 38.64
N LEU A 19 25.35 0.00 37.33
CA LEU A 19 25.52 1.07 36.35
C LEU A 19 24.19 1.28 35.61
N ARG A 20 23.63 2.49 35.73
CA ARG A 20 22.55 2.96 34.88
C ARG A 20 23.09 4.13 34.06
N MET A 21 23.01 4.03 32.75
CA MET A 21 23.42 5.08 31.84
C MET A 21 22.40 5.23 30.72
N ASP A 22 22.22 6.45 30.26
CA ASP A 22 21.40 6.79 29.10
C ASP A 22 22.29 7.56 28.11
N ILE A 23 22.24 7.19 26.84
CA ILE A 23 22.97 7.91 25.79
C ILE A 23 22.14 9.13 25.40
N LYS A 24 22.60 10.33 25.76
CA LYS A 24 22.02 11.58 25.27
C LYS A 24 22.60 11.89 23.89
N GLY A 25 21.87 11.52 22.84
CA GLY A 25 22.10 12.02 21.49
C GLY A 25 21.33 13.30 21.25
N CYS A 26 21.90 14.25 20.51
CA CYS A 26 21.11 15.23 19.79
C CYS A 26 20.55 14.53 18.55
N HIS A 27 19.25 14.69 18.27
CA HIS A 27 18.76 14.43 16.92
C HIS A 27 19.38 15.51 16.04
N LEU A 28 20.47 15.16 15.34
CA LEU A 28 20.76 15.90 14.13
C LEU A 28 19.50 15.69 13.30
N PRO A 29 18.82 16.76 12.84
CA PRO A 29 17.80 16.56 11.83
C PRO A 29 18.48 15.68 10.80
N GLU A 30 17.88 14.52 10.53
CA GLU A 30 18.21 13.81 9.32
C GLU A 30 18.19 14.91 8.27
N VAL A 31 19.35 15.24 7.72
CA VAL A 31 19.39 16.20 6.63
C VAL A 31 18.42 15.57 5.68
N GLU A 32 17.22 16.18 5.58
CA GLU A 32 16.30 15.89 4.52
C GLU A 32 17.17 16.16 3.32
N THR A 33 17.78 15.08 2.85
CA THR A 33 18.43 15.08 1.58
C THR A 33 17.24 15.44 0.74
N THR A 34 17.24 16.68 0.25
CA THR A 34 16.43 17.05 -0.88
C THR A 34 16.92 16.11 -1.98
N VAL A 35 16.40 14.88 -1.95
CA VAL A 35 16.48 13.97 -3.05
C VAL A 35 15.93 14.83 -4.18
N PRO A 36 16.66 15.01 -5.29
CA PRO A 36 16.12 15.74 -6.43
C PRO A 36 14.69 15.25 -6.64
N PRO A 37 13.69 16.13 -6.83
CA PRO A 37 12.29 15.73 -6.84
C PRO A 37 12.16 14.57 -7.80
N VAL A 38 12.06 13.36 -7.24
CA VAL A 38 11.75 12.18 -8.02
C VAL A 38 10.39 12.55 -8.60
N PRO A 39 10.23 12.58 -9.92
CA PRO A 39 8.96 12.94 -10.51
C PRO A 39 7.89 12.11 -9.80
N PRO A 40 6.84 12.75 -9.28
CA PRO A 40 5.87 12.07 -8.44
C PRO A 40 5.33 10.87 -9.21
N ILE A 41 5.67 9.68 -8.73
CA ILE A 41 5.29 8.44 -9.38
C ILE A 41 3.80 8.29 -9.13
N LEU A 42 3.01 8.31 -10.20
CA LEU A 42 1.59 8.00 -10.13
C LEU A 42 1.42 6.61 -9.50
N ARG A 43 0.65 6.56 -8.42
CA ARG A 43 0.32 5.31 -7.75
C ARG A 43 -1.07 4.86 -8.16
N LEU A 44 -1.18 3.61 -8.58
CA LEU A 44 -2.42 2.99 -9.03
C LEU A 44 -3.07 2.20 -7.90
N CYS A 45 -4.38 2.02 -8.00
CA CYS A 45 -5.08 1.05 -7.15
C CYS A 45 -4.54 -0.38 -7.37
N PRO A 46 -4.61 -1.26 -6.34
CA PRO A 46 -3.88 -2.53 -6.35
C PRO A 46 -4.21 -3.45 -7.52
N GLU A 47 -5.50 -3.59 -7.85
CA GLU A 47 -5.95 -4.46 -8.96
C GLU A 47 -5.78 -3.79 -10.32
N LEU A 48 -5.85 -2.45 -10.38
CA LEU A 48 -5.60 -1.70 -11.60
C LEU A 48 -4.13 -1.77 -12.05
N ALA A 49 -3.19 -1.84 -11.10
CA ALA A 49 -1.77 -2.02 -11.40
C ALA A 49 -1.46 -3.34 -12.15
N LEU A 50 -2.38 -4.30 -12.15
CA LEU A 50 -2.25 -5.56 -12.87
C LEU A 50 -2.77 -5.47 -14.32
N GLU A 51 -3.64 -4.51 -14.62
CA GLU A 51 -4.32 -4.34 -15.90
C GLU A 51 -4.02 -2.92 -16.46
N PRO A 52 -2.84 -2.72 -17.08
CA PRO A 52 -2.38 -1.39 -17.48
C PRO A 52 -3.27 -0.71 -18.52
N GLU A 53 -4.00 -1.47 -19.34
CA GLU A 53 -4.91 -0.94 -20.35
C GLU A 53 -6.05 -0.11 -19.76
N LEU A 54 -6.41 -0.38 -18.50
CA LEU A 54 -7.44 0.34 -17.76
C LEU A 54 -6.91 1.57 -17.03
N ALA A 55 -5.59 1.79 -17.04
CA ALA A 55 -4.92 2.93 -16.41
C ALA A 55 -4.59 4.07 -17.39
N GLU A 56 -4.95 3.94 -18.67
CA GLU A 56 -4.66 4.93 -19.71
C GLU A 56 -5.34 6.29 -19.45
N ASP A 57 -6.52 6.29 -18.83
CA ASP A 57 -7.29 7.50 -18.48
C ASP A 57 -6.86 8.11 -17.14
N CYS A 58 -5.84 7.57 -16.47
CA CYS A 58 -5.35 8.14 -15.23
C CYS A 58 -4.71 9.53 -15.43
N PRO A 59 -4.90 10.45 -14.47
CA PRO A 59 -4.17 11.71 -14.48
C PRO A 59 -2.66 11.47 -14.34
N THR A 60 -1.84 12.37 -14.89
CA THR A 60 -0.37 12.30 -14.81
C THR A 60 0.15 12.41 -13.37
N TYR A 61 -0.62 13.01 -12.46
CA TYR A 61 -0.26 13.23 -11.08
C TYR A 61 -1.47 13.13 -10.15
N CYS A 62 -1.28 12.48 -9.00
CA CYS A 62 -2.20 12.50 -7.86
C CYS A 62 -1.53 13.14 -6.66
N GLU A 63 -2.31 13.86 -5.85
CA GLU A 63 -1.82 14.41 -4.58
C GLU A 63 -1.24 13.30 -3.68
N PRO A 64 -0.23 13.61 -2.83
CA PRO A 64 0.42 12.61 -2.01
C PRO A 64 -0.59 11.92 -1.09
N GLY A 65 -0.67 10.60 -1.18
CA GLY A 65 -1.61 9.79 -0.40
C GLY A 65 -2.82 9.29 -1.20
N LEU A 66 -3.11 9.88 -2.36
CA LEU A 66 -4.16 9.39 -3.26
C LEU A 66 -3.61 8.35 -4.25
N LEU A 67 -4.51 7.49 -4.73
CA LEU A 67 -4.26 6.45 -5.73
C LEU A 67 -5.19 6.64 -6.93
N CYS A 68 -4.73 6.35 -8.15
CA CYS A 68 -5.61 6.38 -9.32
C CYS A 68 -6.49 5.13 -9.40
N ASP A 69 -7.80 5.31 -9.60
CA ASP A 69 -8.80 4.25 -9.76
C ASP A 69 -9.10 3.86 -11.22
N GLY A 70 -8.38 4.45 -12.18
CA GLY A 70 -8.56 4.27 -13.62
C GLY A 70 -8.97 5.56 -14.33
N GLU A 71 -9.60 6.48 -13.61
CA GLU A 71 -10.04 7.77 -14.16
C GLU A 71 -9.64 8.95 -13.26
N LYS A 72 -9.61 8.75 -11.94
CA LYS A 72 -9.42 9.82 -10.97
C LYS A 72 -8.58 9.37 -9.76
N CYS A 73 -8.04 10.36 -9.06
CA CYS A 73 -7.35 10.13 -7.79
C CYS A 73 -8.37 9.97 -6.66
N VAL A 74 -8.32 8.84 -5.96
CA VAL A 74 -9.17 8.50 -4.82
C VAL A 74 -8.34 8.16 -3.59
N ASP A 75 -8.98 8.20 -2.43
CA ASP A 75 -8.37 7.76 -1.18
C ASP A 75 -8.10 6.24 -1.24
N PRO A 76 -7.03 5.70 -0.62
CA PRO A 76 -6.72 4.28 -0.73
C PRO A 76 -7.85 3.34 -0.30
N VAL A 77 -8.72 3.79 0.61
CA VAL A 77 -9.90 3.02 1.06
C VAL A 77 -10.99 2.92 0.01
N ASP A 78 -11.07 3.91 -0.89
CA ASP A 78 -12.06 4.05 -1.96
C ASP A 78 -11.55 3.52 -3.31
N CYS A 79 -10.39 2.84 -3.31
CA CYS A 79 -9.84 2.25 -4.52
C CYS A 79 -10.82 1.27 -5.17
N SER A 80 -11.07 1.46 -6.47
CA SER A 80 -11.88 0.56 -7.28
C SER A 80 -11.17 -0.78 -7.50
N CYS A 81 -11.97 -1.82 -7.70
CA CYS A 81 -11.51 -3.17 -8.01
C CYS A 81 -11.53 -3.40 -9.52
N VAL A 82 -10.71 -4.35 -9.99
CA VAL A 82 -10.68 -4.78 -11.39
C VAL A 82 -10.93 -6.28 -11.45
N HIS A 83 -11.96 -6.66 -12.20
CA HIS A 83 -12.30 -8.05 -12.40
C HIS A 83 -12.81 -8.24 -13.83
N ASP A 84 -12.24 -9.24 -14.51
CA ASP A 84 -12.63 -9.60 -15.89
C ASP A 84 -12.55 -8.40 -16.87
N GLY A 85 -11.48 -7.61 -16.72
CA GLY A 85 -11.25 -6.40 -17.54
C GLY A 85 -12.21 -5.24 -17.25
N ARG A 86 -12.93 -5.24 -16.12
CA ARG A 86 -13.89 -4.19 -15.75
C ARG A 86 -13.56 -3.60 -14.39
N ILE A 87 -13.64 -2.27 -14.31
CA ILE A 87 -13.52 -1.52 -13.06
C ILE A 87 -14.90 -1.45 -12.39
N PHE A 88 -14.97 -1.74 -11.09
CA PHE A 88 -16.18 -1.63 -10.28
C PHE A 88 -15.86 -1.06 -8.90
N LYS A 89 -16.82 -0.34 -8.31
CA LYS A 89 -16.56 0.49 -7.13
C LYS A 89 -16.58 -0.33 -5.84
N VAL A 90 -15.99 0.24 -4.79
CA VAL A 90 -16.08 -0.35 -3.46
C VAL A 90 -17.54 -0.54 -3.05
N SER A 91 -17.84 -1.70 -2.47
CA SER A 91 -19.18 -2.18 -2.11
C SER A 91 -20.04 -2.69 -3.27
N ASP A 92 -19.59 -2.57 -4.52
CA ASP A 92 -20.28 -3.21 -5.64
C ASP A 92 -20.09 -4.72 -5.61
N LYS A 93 -21.10 -5.42 -6.14
CA LYS A 93 -21.14 -6.87 -6.30
C LYS A 93 -21.42 -7.17 -7.76
N ILE A 94 -20.50 -7.88 -8.40
CA ILE A 94 -20.64 -8.29 -9.80
C ILE A 94 -20.65 -9.81 -9.90
N GLU A 95 -21.20 -10.30 -11.00
CA GLU A 95 -21.15 -11.72 -11.35
C GLU A 95 -20.24 -11.88 -12.57
N ASP A 96 -19.29 -12.82 -12.49
CA ASP A 96 -18.34 -13.08 -13.56
C ASP A 96 -18.89 -14.08 -14.59
N HIS A 97 -18.16 -14.29 -15.69
CA HIS A 97 -18.51 -15.28 -16.71
C HIS A 97 -18.56 -16.74 -16.17
N SER A 98 -17.96 -17.00 -15.01
CA SER A 98 -17.99 -18.29 -14.32
C SER A 98 -19.10 -18.37 -13.26
N CYS A 99 -20.02 -17.40 -13.22
CA CYS A 99 -21.12 -17.31 -12.25
C CYS A 99 -20.64 -17.29 -10.78
N ARG A 100 -19.49 -16.67 -10.54
CA ARG A 100 -19.00 -16.32 -9.20
C ARG A 100 -19.44 -14.91 -8.88
N GLN A 101 -19.87 -14.69 -7.64
CA GLN A 101 -20.14 -13.35 -7.15
C GLN A 101 -18.86 -12.75 -6.56
N CYS A 102 -18.38 -11.66 -7.15
CA CYS A 102 -17.23 -10.90 -6.68
C CYS A 102 -17.67 -9.62 -5.99
N ASP A 103 -17.22 -9.44 -4.75
CA ASP A 103 -17.48 -8.27 -3.93
C ASP A 103 -16.23 -7.38 -3.89
N CYS A 104 -16.34 -6.08 -4.22
CA CYS A 104 -15.21 -5.15 -4.07
C CYS A 104 -15.11 -4.66 -2.63
N MET A 105 -14.05 -5.06 -1.94
CA MET A 105 -13.80 -4.66 -0.56
C MET A 105 -13.08 -3.31 -0.49
N LEU A 106 -13.21 -2.64 0.66
CA LEU A 106 -12.42 -1.45 0.98
C LEU A 106 -10.93 -1.71 0.75
N GLY A 107 -10.26 -0.78 0.06
CA GLY A 107 -8.86 -0.94 -0.32
C GLY A 107 -8.61 -1.51 -1.72
N GLY A 108 -9.66 -1.65 -2.55
CA GLY A 108 -9.54 -2.08 -3.95
C GLY A 108 -9.09 -3.52 -4.12
N ARG A 109 -9.70 -4.44 -3.36
CA ARG A 109 -9.49 -5.89 -3.51
C ARG A 109 -10.82 -6.60 -3.63
N SER A 110 -10.99 -7.32 -4.73
CA SER A 110 -12.15 -8.14 -5.02
C SER A 110 -12.06 -9.50 -4.32
N ILE A 111 -13.18 -9.97 -3.77
CA ILE A 111 -13.31 -11.31 -3.19
C ILE A 111 -14.45 -12.03 -3.90
N CYS A 112 -14.10 -13.06 -4.66
CA CYS A 112 -15.06 -13.87 -5.41
C CYS A 112 -15.48 -15.12 -4.64
N LYS A 113 -16.77 -15.44 -4.70
CA LYS A 113 -17.37 -16.64 -4.11
C LYS A 113 -18.24 -17.35 -5.13
N ASP A 114 -18.13 -18.67 -5.18
CA ASP A 114 -18.96 -19.49 -6.04
C ASP A 114 -20.43 -19.42 -5.61
N LYS A 115 -21.32 -19.38 -6.60
CA LYS A 115 -22.76 -19.49 -6.40
C LYS A 115 -23.30 -20.75 -7.06
N VAL A 116 -24.52 -21.11 -6.66
CA VAL A 116 -25.29 -22.14 -7.37
C VAL A 116 -25.78 -21.52 -8.67
N CYS A 117 -25.14 -21.92 -9.76
CA CYS A 117 -25.44 -21.44 -11.10
C CYS A 117 -26.62 -22.23 -11.67
N PRO A 118 -27.59 -21.57 -12.34
CA PRO A 118 -28.61 -22.28 -13.10
C PRO A 118 -27.94 -23.08 -14.23
N GLU A 119 -28.50 -24.25 -14.55
CA GLU A 119 -28.03 -25.04 -15.68
C GLU A 119 -28.22 -24.24 -16.98
N CYS A 120 -27.18 -24.18 -17.82
CA CYS A 120 -27.23 -23.49 -19.10
C CYS A 120 -28.31 -24.13 -19.99
N PRO A 121 -29.24 -23.36 -20.58
CA PRO A 121 -30.21 -23.92 -21.52
C PRO A 121 -29.53 -24.35 -22.82
N GLU A 122 -29.90 -25.54 -23.32
CA GLU A 122 -29.49 -26.11 -24.62
C GLU A 122 -30.05 -25.35 -25.83
#